data_AF-A0A5S6Q4Y3-F1
#
_entry.id   AF-A0A5S6Q4Y3-F1
#
_cell.length_a   1.000
_cell.length_b   1.000
_cell.length_c   1.000
_cell.angle_alpha   90.00
_cell.angle_beta   90.00
_cell.angle_gamma   90.00
#
_symmetry.space_group_name_H-M   'P 1'
#
loop_
_entity.id
_entity.type
_entity.pdbx_description
1 polymer ?
#
loop_
_entity_poly.entity_id
_entity_poly.type
_entity_poly.pdbx_seq_one_letter_code
_entity_poly.pdbx_strand_id
1 'polypeptide(L)'
;MEKFDGDPRKWTTFVATFRAHVHDVLPSDAQLLAVLGQLLSPKLRSRFVGLLTDPNMYYELLQRLRRIYGDPYALAKSSLTEIMNLTTLKSDRASDLEDFFHRPVC
;
A
#
# COMPACT_ATOMS: atom_id res chain seq x y z
N MET A 1 -7.73 7.37 -10.70
CA MET A 1 -7.21 6.76 -9.44
C MET A 1 -5.75 6.39 -9.65
N GLU A 2 -4.91 6.64 -8.65
CA GLU A 2 -3.53 6.15 -8.63
C GLU A 2 -3.49 4.63 -8.43
N LYS A 3 -2.47 3.96 -8.99
CA LYS A 3 -2.27 2.53 -8.76
C LYS A 3 -1.69 2.30 -7.38
N PHE A 4 -2.25 1.34 -6.66
CA PHE A 4 -1.70 0.90 -5.39
C PHE A 4 -0.42 0.10 -5.61
N ASP A 5 0.68 0.59 -5.05
CA ASP A 5 2.02 0.02 -5.14
C ASP A 5 2.32 -1.01 -4.06
N GLY A 6 1.52 -1.03 -3.00
CA GLY A 6 1.71 -1.88 -1.82
C GLY A 6 2.30 -1.15 -0.63
N ASP A 7 2.39 0.19 -0.66
CA ASP A 7 2.72 0.98 0.53
C ASP A 7 1.53 0.99 1.52
N PRO A 8 1.68 0.43 2.73
CA PRO A 8 0.64 0.48 3.76
C PRO A 8 0.12 1.89 4.04
N ARG A 9 0.93 2.93 3.90
CA ARG A 9 0.55 4.33 4.18
C ARG A 9 -0.50 4.86 3.21
N LYS A 10 -0.44 4.38 1.97
CA LYS A 10 -1.39 4.73 0.92
C LYS A 10 -2.67 3.88 0.98
N TRP A 11 -2.69 2.83 1.80
CA TRP A 11 -3.79 1.86 1.85
C TRP A 11 -5.13 2.51 2.22
N THR A 12 -5.14 3.37 3.25
CA THR A 12 -6.36 4.03 3.74
C THR A 12 -7.00 4.91 2.68
N THR A 13 -6.20 5.73 1.99
CA THR A 13 -6.67 6.56 0.87
C THR A 13 -7.10 5.68 -0.30
N PHE A 14 -6.31 4.69 -0.68
CA PHE A 14 -6.63 3.78 -1.77
C PHE A 14 -7.98 3.08 -1.57
N VAL A 15 -8.21 2.46 -0.41
CA VAL A 15 -9.44 1.70 -0.14
C VAL A 15 -10.66 2.62 -0.07
N ALA A 16 -10.52 3.82 0.49
CA ALA A 16 -11.60 4.81 0.54
C ALA A 16 -11.99 5.29 -0.87
N THR A 17 -11.00 5.65 -1.70
CA THR A 17 -11.25 6.08 -3.08
C THR A 17 -11.82 4.93 -3.92
N PHE A 18 -11.27 3.72 -3.79
CA PHE A 18 -11.77 2.53 -4.49
C PHE A 18 -13.23 2.24 -4.14
N ARG A 19 -13.59 2.33 -2.85
CA ARG A 19 -14.95 2.10 -2.41
C ARG A 19 -15.93 3.08 -3.04
N ALA A 20 -15.64 4.38 -2.95
CA ALA A 20 -16.50 5.44 -3.43
C ALA A 20 -16.72 5.44 -4.95
N HIS A 21 -15.73 4.99 -5.74
CA HIS A 21 -15.77 5.10 -7.21
C HIS A 21 -16.02 3.78 -7.92
N VAL A 22 -15.78 2.64 -7.26
CA VAL A 22 -15.78 1.31 -7.89
C VAL A 22 -16.68 0.35 -7.12
N HIS A 23 -16.40 0.14 -5.83
CA HIS A 23 -17.13 -0.88 -5.04
C HIS A 23 -18.62 -0.60 -4.92
N ASP A 24 -19.00 0.64 -4.61
CA ASP A 24 -20.40 1.00 -4.38
C ASP A 24 -21.15 1.29 -5.71
N VAL A 25 -20.45 1.31 -6.85
CA VAL A 25 -20.99 1.70 -8.17
C VAL A 25 -21.18 0.49 -9.10
N LEU A 26 -20.26 -0.47 -9.08
CA LEU A 26 -20.33 -1.62 -9.99
C LEU A 26 -21.14 -2.78 -9.39
N PRO A 27 -22.09 -3.36 -10.14
CA PRO A 27 -22.98 -4.40 -9.63
C PRO A 27 -22.39 -5.82 -9.68
N SER A 28 -21.19 -6.00 -10.26
CA SER A 28 -20.61 -7.32 -10.52
C SER A 28 -19.22 -7.49 -9.92
N ASP A 29 -19.04 -8.55 -9.14
CA ASP A 29 -17.76 -8.93 -8.54
C ASP A 29 -16.66 -9.16 -9.57
N ALA A 30 -16.99 -9.69 -10.75
CA ALA A 30 -16.03 -9.86 -11.84
C ALA A 30 -15.51 -8.51 -12.37
N GLN A 31 -16.40 -7.51 -12.48
CA GLN A 31 -16.02 -6.15 -12.88
C GLN A 31 -15.21 -5.47 -11.78
N LEU A 32 -15.62 -5.62 -10.51
CA LEU A 32 -14.88 -5.13 -9.35
C LEU A 32 -13.46 -5.71 -9.31
N LEU A 33 -13.31 -7.02 -9.55
CA LEU A 33 -12.02 -7.71 -9.58
C LEU A 33 -11.15 -7.20 -10.74
N ALA A 34 -11.72 -7.02 -11.94
CA ALA A 34 -10.99 -6.52 -13.09
C ALA A 34 -10.43 -5.11 -12.84
N VAL A 35 -11.26 -4.20 -12.32
CA VAL A 35 -10.83 -2.83 -11.99
C VAL A 35 -9.82 -2.83 -10.84
N LEU A 36 -10.06 -3.63 -9.80
CA LEU A 36 -9.10 -3.80 -8.70
C LEU A 36 -7.74 -4.27 -9.24
N GLY A 37 -7.72 -5.26 -10.12
CA GLY A 37 -6.50 -5.73 -10.78
C GLY A 37 -5.77 -4.63 -11.55
N GLN A 38 -6.49 -3.81 -12.32
CA GLN A 38 -5.89 -2.69 -13.06
C GLN A 38 -5.27 -1.61 -12.16
N LEU A 39 -5.86 -1.42 -10.98
CA LEU A 39 -5.39 -0.47 -9.97
C LEU A 39 -4.25 -1.02 -9.11
N LEU A 40 -3.88 -2.29 -9.22
CA LEU A 40 -2.69 -2.84 -8.59
C LEU A 40 -1.44 -2.62 -9.47
N SER A 41 -0.31 -2.31 -8.83
CA SER A 41 0.98 -2.27 -9.51
C SER A 41 1.31 -3.63 -10.17
N PRO A 42 2.13 -3.66 -11.24
CA PRO A 42 2.50 -4.92 -11.91
C PRO A 42 3.04 -5.98 -10.95
N LYS A 43 3.83 -5.56 -9.94
CA LYS A 43 4.39 -6.43 -8.89
C LYS A 43 3.29 -7.08 -8.05
N LEU A 44 2.29 -6.31 -7.63
CA LEU A 44 1.16 -6.85 -6.87
C LEU A 44 0.26 -7.75 -7.72
N ARG A 45 0.01 -7.37 -8.98
CA ARG A 45 -0.74 -8.22 -9.91
C ARG A 45 -0.11 -9.60 -10.08
N SER A 46 1.21 -9.66 -10.28
CA SER A 46 1.93 -10.93 -10.36
C SER A 46 1.80 -11.74 -9.06
N ARG A 47 1.92 -11.09 -7.90
CA ARG A 47 1.78 -11.75 -6.59
C ARG A 47 0.39 -12.35 -6.36
N PHE A 48 -0.67 -11.72 -6.88
CA PHE A 48 -2.05 -12.15 -6.70
C PHE A 48 -2.68 -12.75 -7.95
N VAL A 49 -1.87 -13.15 -8.94
CA VAL A 49 -2.38 -13.60 -10.26
C VAL A 49 -3.40 -14.73 -10.14
N GLY A 50 -3.18 -15.70 -9.23
CA GLY A 50 -4.11 -16.82 -9.02
C GLY A 50 -5.49 -16.40 -8.47
N LEU A 51 -5.57 -15.28 -7.75
CA LEU A 51 -6.85 -14.72 -7.30
C LEU A 51 -7.47 -13.84 -8.40
N LEU A 52 -6.67 -13.13 -9.19
CA LEU A 52 -7.16 -12.26 -10.25
C LEU A 52 -7.76 -13.03 -11.44
N THR A 53 -7.42 -14.31 -11.59
CA THR A 53 -7.93 -15.17 -12.67
C THR A 53 -9.32 -15.76 -12.39
N ASP A 54 -9.78 -15.77 -11.13
CA ASP A 54 -11.11 -16.29 -10.77
C ASP A 54 -12.04 -15.13 -10.38
N PRO A 55 -13.12 -14.87 -11.15
CA PRO A 55 -14.04 -13.76 -10.90
C PRO A 55 -14.72 -13.80 -9.52
N ASN A 56 -14.77 -14.96 -8.86
CA ASN A 56 -15.38 -15.09 -7.52
C ASN A 56 -14.43 -14.73 -6.37
N MET A 57 -13.15 -14.48 -6.67
CA MET A 57 -12.12 -14.21 -5.67
C MET A 57 -12.00 -12.73 -5.27
N TYR A 58 -12.94 -11.88 -5.70
CA TYR A 58 -12.94 -10.45 -5.37
C TYR A 58 -12.82 -10.21 -3.86
N TYR A 59 -13.72 -10.82 -3.07
CA TYR A 59 -13.73 -10.64 -1.62
C TYR A 59 -12.48 -11.22 -0.94
N GLU A 60 -11.98 -12.35 -1.42
CA GLU A 60 -10.76 -12.96 -0.89
C GLU A 60 -9.53 -12.08 -1.16
N LEU A 61 -9.40 -11.57 -2.39
CA LEU A 61 -8.33 -10.64 -2.75
C LEU A 61 -8.39 -9.38 -1.89
N LEU A 62 -9.57 -8.77 -1.74
CA LEU A 62 -9.75 -7.57 -0.94
C LEU A 62 -9.40 -7.81 0.55
N GLN A 63 -9.82 -8.94 1.11
CA GLN A 63 -9.49 -9.32 2.48
C GLN A 63 -7.98 -9.51 2.66
N ARG A 64 -7.32 -10.14 1.68
CA ARG A 64 -5.88 -10.41 1.72
C ARG A 64 -5.06 -9.12 1.60
N LEU A 65 -5.47 -8.22 0.71
CA LEU A 65 -4.90 -6.87 0.63
C LEU A 65 -5.07 -6.12 1.95
N ARG A 66 -6.27 -6.12 2.54
CA ARG A 66 -6.52 -5.47 3.84
C ARG A 66 -5.66 -6.06 4.96
N ARG A 67 -5.49 -7.37 5.00
CA ARG A 67 -4.67 -8.05 6.01
C ARG A 67 -3.19 -7.67 5.90
N ILE A 68 -2.68 -7.47 4.69
CA ILE A 68 -1.24 -7.21 4.47
C ILE A 68 -0.93 -5.71 4.62
N TYR A 69 -1.81 -4.85 4.10
CA TYR A 69 -1.53 -3.42 3.94
C TYR A 69 -2.40 -2.52 4.83
N GLY A 70 -3.55 -3.00 5.27
CA GLY A 70 -4.45 -2.28 6.18
C GLY A 70 -4.29 -2.61 7.65
N ASP A 71 -3.33 -3.47 7.99
CA ASP A 71 -3.00 -3.76 9.37
C ASP A 71 -2.24 -2.58 10.00
N PRO A 72 -2.70 -2.00 11.14
CA PRO A 72 -1.95 -0.98 11.87
C PRO A 72 -0.51 -1.41 12.22
N TYR A 73 -0.25 -2.71 12.38
CA TYR A 73 1.12 -3.21 12.56
C TYR A 73 1.96 -3.09 11.28
N ALA A 74 1.37 -3.23 10.09
CA ALA A 74 2.07 -3.02 8.82
C ALA A 74 2.43 -1.54 8.60
N LEU A 75 1.55 -0.63 9.02
CA LEU A 75 1.82 0.81 9.08
C LEU A 75 2.98 1.11 10.04
N ALA A 76 2.89 0.62 11.28
CA ALA A 76 3.95 0.82 12.28
C ALA A 76 5.29 0.26 11.81
N LYS A 77 5.32 -0.93 11.19
CA LYS A 77 6.53 -1.53 10.63
C LYS A 77 7.11 -0.72 9.47
N SER A 78 6.27 -0.19 8.58
CA SER A 78 6.73 0.67 7.48
C SER A 78 7.36 1.95 8.02
N SER A 79 6.71 2.61 8.99
CA SER A 79 7.25 3.79 9.69
C SER A 79 8.56 3.48 10.43
N LEU A 80 8.63 2.37 11.16
CA LEU A 80 9.86 1.95 11.84
C LEU A 80 10.99 1.66 10.85
N THR A 81 10.69 1.02 9.72
CA THR A 81 11.70 0.71 8.69
C THR A 81 12.27 1.98 8.08
N GLU A 82 11.44 2.99 7.83
CA GLU A 82 11.95 4.30 7.39
C GLU A 82 12.76 5.00 8.46
N ILE A 83 12.30 5.04 9.71
CA ILE A 83 13.06 5.62 10.81
C ILE A 83 14.42 4.93 10.93
N MET A 84 14.47 3.59 10.88
CA MET A 84 15.70 2.79 10.93
C MET A 84 16.61 3.02 9.71
N ASN A 85 16.05 3.22 8.52
CA ASN A 85 16.82 3.54 7.32
C ASN A 85 17.32 4.99 7.31
N LEU A 86 16.59 5.92 7.95
CA LEU A 86 17.07 7.27 8.22
C LEU A 86 18.21 7.26 9.25
N THR A 87 18.25 6.26 10.15
CA THR A 87 19.31 6.03 11.13
C THR A 87 20.53 5.30 10.56
N THR A 88 20.97 5.65 9.35
CA THR A 88 22.42 5.70 9.08
C THR A 88 23.11 6.84 9.84
N LEU A 89 22.67 7.14 11.06
CA LEU A 89 23.50 7.70 12.14
C LEU A 89 24.38 6.56 12.69
N LYS A 90 25.26 6.03 11.84
CA LYS A 90 26.45 5.27 12.25
C LYS A 90 27.66 6.22 12.32
N SER A 91 27.43 7.47 12.68
CA SER A 91 28.48 8.45 12.78
C SER A 91 28.66 8.83 14.22
N ASP A 92 29.85 8.56 14.74
CA ASP A 92 30.38 9.05 16.01
C ASP A 92 30.68 10.56 15.95
N ARG A 93 30.09 11.28 15.00
CA ARG A 93 30.35 12.70 14.73
C ARG A 93 29.07 13.50 14.87
N ALA A 94 29.12 14.45 15.79
CA ALA A 94 28.04 15.39 16.09
C ALA A 94 27.60 16.24 14.87
N SER A 95 28.44 16.35 13.82
CA SER A 95 28.14 17.07 12.58
C SER A 95 26.98 16.46 11.77
N ASP A 96 26.73 15.15 11.90
CA ASP A 96 25.70 14.48 11.08
C ASP A 96 24.29 14.65 11.69
N LEU A 97 24.21 15.12 12.94
CA LEU A 97 22.95 15.48 13.59
C LEU A 97 22.40 16.81 13.06
N GLU A 98 23.26 17.79 12.76
CA GLU A 98 22.81 19.09 12.22
C GLU A 98 22.17 18.94 10.83
N ASP A 99 22.71 18.07 9.97
CA ASP A 99 22.14 17.79 8.65
C ASP A 99 20.76 17.11 8.70
N PHE A 100 20.50 16.30 9.74
CA PHE A 100 19.19 15.67 9.93
C PHE A 100 18.11 16.71 10.31
N PHE A 101 18.45 17.68 11.17
CA PHE A 101 17.54 18.75 11.58
C PHE A 101 17.36 19.84 10.50
N HIS A 102 18.26 19.90 9.50
CA HIS A 102 18.18 20.86 8.40
C HIS A 102 17.57 20.33 7.11
N ARG A 103 17.17 19.05 7.04
CA ARG A 103 16.37 18.59 5.90
C ARG A 103 14.96 19.18 5.98
N PRO A 104 14.53 19.99 4.98
CA PRO A 104 13.15 20.40 4.90
C PRO A 104 12.30 19.17 4.58
N VAL A 105 11.31 18.92 5.42
CA VAL A 105 10.24 17.96 5.12
C VAL A 105 9.42 18.58 3.99
N CYS A 106 9.69 18.15 2.75
CA CYS A 106 8.83 18.41 1.59
C CYS A 106 7.78 17.32 1.45
#